data_AF-A0A2N5RHI8-F1
#
_entry.id   AF-A0A2N5RHI8-F1
#
_cell.length_a   1.000
_cell.length_b   1.000
_cell.length_c   1.000
_cell.angle_alpha   90.00
_cell.angle_beta   90.00
_cell.angle_gamma   90.00
#
_symmetry.space_group_name_H-M   'P 1'
#
loop_
_entity.id
_entity.type
_entity.pdbx_description
1 polymer ?
#
loop_
_entity_poly.entity_id
_entity_poly.type
_entity_poly.pdbx_seq_one_letter_code
_entity_poly.pdbx_strand_id
1 'polypeptide(L)'
;MSEEIRKILEAVAKGEISPEEGEMLIKALKEKEKEEQNWSEDFSEKDFVLREDEVMEGDLVLSRKKAFIKGKVEGDLVLINCETFFSGEVEGDLAVISGRIEFNGGKVKGDLALVGAKESGRRPSVDGDVARISNFFISGMMKMFSPFISNISVSSRKKKGEREE
;
A
#
# COMPACT_ATOMS: atom_id res chain seq x y z
N MET A 1 0.37 16.30 15.47
CA MET A 1 -0.93 16.93 15.82
C MET A 1 -1.19 17.91 14.69
N SER A 2 -2.26 17.75 13.92
CA SER A 2 -2.54 18.66 12.80
C SER A 2 -2.85 20.06 13.33
N GLU A 3 -2.33 21.09 12.65
CA GLU A 3 -2.50 22.51 13.01
C GLU A 3 -3.99 22.91 13.12
N GLU A 4 -4.87 22.21 12.40
CA GLU A 4 -6.31 22.42 12.41
C GLU A 4 -6.98 21.93 13.70
N ILE A 5 -6.57 20.76 14.22
CA ILE A 5 -7.05 20.25 15.51
C ILE A 5 -6.64 21.22 16.64
N ARG A 6 -5.45 21.80 16.55
CA ARG A 6 -4.97 22.79 17.54
C ARG A 6 -5.83 24.05 17.56
N LYS A 7 -6.20 24.59 16.40
CA LYS A 7 -7.07 25.78 16.31
C LYS A 7 -8.45 25.51 16.89
N ILE A 8 -9.03 24.33 16.67
CA ILE A 8 -10.34 23.97 17.24
C ILE A 8 -10.25 23.90 18.77
N LEU A 9 -9.21 23.27 19.32
CA LEU A 9 -9.02 23.20 20.77
C LEU A 9 -8.81 24.59 21.41
N GLU A 10 -8.10 25.49 20.73
CA GLU A 10 -7.96 26.88 21.18
C GLU A 10 -9.28 27.65 21.18
N ALA A 11 -10.14 27.44 20.17
CA ALA A 11 -11.47 28.06 20.10
C ALA A 11 -12.41 27.55 21.22
N VAL A 12 -12.38 26.25 21.53
CA VAL A 12 -13.10 25.67 22.67
C VAL A 12 -12.58 26.27 23.99
N ALA A 13 -11.25 26.38 24.15
CA ALA A 13 -10.65 26.92 25.37
C ALA A 13 -10.97 28.41 25.60
N LYS A 14 -11.18 29.17 24.53
CA LYS A 14 -11.64 30.57 24.58
C LYS A 14 -13.15 30.72 24.74
N GLY A 15 -13.91 29.63 24.65
CA GLY A 15 -15.37 29.63 24.69
C GLY A 15 -16.02 30.21 23.44
N GLU A 16 -15.29 30.29 22.32
CA GLU A 16 -15.82 30.75 21.03
C GLU A 16 -16.76 29.73 20.40
N ILE A 17 -16.55 28.44 20.71
CA ILE A 17 -17.38 27.31 20.30
C ILE A 17 -17.64 26.39 21.48
N SER A 18 -18.73 25.64 21.43
CA SER A 18 -19.03 24.66 22.48
C SER A 18 -18.10 23.45 22.42
N PRO A 19 -17.90 22.71 23.52
CA PRO A 19 -17.17 21.45 23.51
C PRO A 19 -17.75 20.44 22.49
N GLU A 20 -19.08 20.39 22.38
CA GLU A 20 -19.79 19.51 21.44
C GLU A 20 -19.52 19.90 19.97
N GLU A 21 -19.48 21.20 19.67
CA GLU A 21 -19.09 21.71 18.35
C GLU A 21 -17.63 21.40 18.03
N GLY A 22 -16.73 21.53 19.00
CA GLY A 22 -15.32 21.16 18.86
C GLY A 22 -15.14 19.68 18.53
N GLU A 23 -15.89 18.80 19.19
CA GLU A 23 -15.87 17.35 18.91
C GLU A 23 -16.36 17.03 17.50
N MET A 24 -17.44 17.66 17.04
CA MET A 24 -17.96 17.48 15.68
C MET A 24 -16.94 17.90 14.62
N LEU A 25 -16.26 19.02 14.82
CA LEU A 25 -15.24 19.52 13.88
C LEU A 25 -14.00 18.62 13.84
N ILE A 26 -13.53 18.15 15.00
CA ILE A 26 -12.40 17.21 15.07
C ILE A 26 -12.78 15.87 14.42
N LYS A 27 -14.02 15.41 14.61
CA LYS A 27 -14.52 14.20 13.97
C LYS A 27 -14.55 14.34 12.46
N ALA A 28 -15.07 15.45 11.94
CA ALA A 28 -15.11 15.74 10.51
C ALA A 28 -13.70 15.84 9.89
N LEU A 29 -12.74 16.43 10.60
CA LEU A 29 -11.34 16.47 10.16
C LEU A 29 -10.70 15.08 10.12
N LYS A 30 -10.94 14.24 11.14
CA LYS A 30 -10.44 12.85 11.16
C LYS A 30 -11.08 11.97 10.09
N GLU A 31 -12.34 12.23 9.74
CA GLU A 31 -13.03 11.55 8.65
C GLU A 31 -12.44 11.95 7.28
N LYS A 32 -12.13 13.24 7.08
CA LYS A 32 -11.41 13.73 5.89
C LYS A 32 -9.97 13.23 5.80
N GLU A 33 -9.21 13.24 6.90
CA GLU A 33 -7.85 12.67 6.95
C GLU A 33 -7.86 11.15 6.65
N LYS A 34 -8.96 10.44 6.97
CA LYS A 34 -9.16 9.03 6.62
C LYS A 34 -9.46 8.81 5.13
N GLU A 35 -10.08 9.77 4.45
CA GLU A 35 -10.30 9.72 3.01
C GLU A 35 -8.99 10.02 2.24
N GLU A 36 -8.14 10.91 2.74
CA GLU A 36 -6.84 11.24 2.13
C GLU A 36 -5.71 10.24 2.46
N GLN A 37 -5.81 9.48 3.57
CA GLN A 37 -4.90 8.37 3.90
C GLN A 37 -5.50 6.99 3.58
N ASN A 38 -6.46 6.92 2.67
CA ASN A 38 -6.99 5.65 2.21
C ASN A 38 -5.99 4.98 1.24
N TRP A 39 -4.85 4.52 1.78
CA TRP A 39 -4.28 3.27 1.28
C TRP A 39 -5.40 2.25 1.41
N SER A 40 -6.07 1.92 0.31
CA SER A 40 -7.17 0.96 0.33
C SER A 40 -6.60 -0.44 0.55
N GLU A 41 -6.06 -0.70 1.74
CA GLU A 41 -5.83 -2.05 2.24
C GLU A 41 -7.21 -2.68 2.47
N ASP A 42 -7.83 -3.14 1.39
CA ASP A 42 -9.00 -3.97 1.47
C ASP A 42 -8.57 -5.32 2.05
N PHE A 43 -8.85 -5.55 3.33
CA PHE A 43 -8.59 -6.81 4.03
C PHE A 43 -9.73 -7.83 3.86
N SER A 44 -10.69 -7.60 2.96
CA SER A 44 -11.75 -8.58 2.73
C SER A 44 -11.22 -9.82 2.00
N GLU A 45 -11.71 -11.01 2.39
CA GLU A 45 -11.46 -12.28 1.69
C GLU A 45 -12.07 -12.34 0.28
N LYS A 46 -12.65 -11.24 -0.22
CA LYS A 46 -13.29 -11.18 -1.52
C LYS A 46 -12.28 -10.81 -2.59
N ASP A 47 -12.52 -11.34 -3.79
CA ASP A 47 -11.77 -10.98 -4.99
C ASP A 47 -11.86 -9.45 -5.23
N PHE A 48 -10.71 -8.83 -5.51
CA PHE A 48 -10.67 -7.43 -5.92
C PHE A 48 -10.85 -7.33 -7.43
N VAL A 49 -11.71 -6.44 -7.90
CA VAL A 49 -11.97 -6.23 -9.33
C VAL A 49 -11.94 -4.73 -9.60
N LEU A 50 -11.02 -4.30 -10.45
CA LEU A 50 -10.99 -2.97 -11.06
C LEU A 50 -11.34 -3.12 -12.54
N ARG A 51 -12.55 -2.69 -12.91
CA ARG A 51 -13.09 -2.83 -14.27
C ARG A 51 -12.43 -1.85 -15.24
N GLU A 52 -12.56 -2.11 -16.54
CA GLU A 52 -11.94 -1.30 -17.62
C GLU A 52 -12.37 0.18 -17.59
N ASP A 53 -13.58 0.46 -17.12
CA ASP A 53 -14.16 1.79 -17.00
C ASP A 53 -13.89 2.46 -15.63
N GLU A 54 -13.25 1.75 -14.71
CA GLU A 54 -12.95 2.25 -13.37
C GLU A 54 -11.53 2.83 -13.32
N VAL A 55 -11.43 3.99 -12.66
CA VAL A 55 -10.17 4.65 -12.35
C VAL A 55 -10.03 4.65 -10.83
N MET A 56 -8.91 4.13 -10.33
CA MET A 56 -8.53 4.23 -8.93
C MET A 56 -7.53 5.38 -8.79
N GLU A 57 -7.93 6.41 -8.04
CA GLU A 57 -7.05 7.54 -7.70
C GLU A 57 -6.15 7.17 -6.53
N GLY A 58 -4.85 7.45 -6.65
CA GLY A 58 -3.85 7.16 -5.62
C GLY A 58 -3.30 5.74 -5.65
N ASP A 59 -2.57 5.40 -4.58
CA ASP A 59 -1.82 4.15 -4.48
C ASP A 59 -2.72 2.98 -4.04
N LEU A 60 -2.56 1.84 -4.71
CA LEU A 60 -3.34 0.63 -4.46
C LEU A 60 -2.43 -0.49 -3.94
N VAL A 61 -2.72 -0.97 -2.73
CA VAL A 61 -2.02 -2.13 -2.12
C VAL A 61 -3.00 -3.27 -1.90
N LEU A 62 -2.73 -4.41 -2.54
CA LEU A 62 -3.49 -5.64 -2.36
C LEU A 62 -2.60 -6.70 -1.71
N SER A 63 -3.17 -7.44 -0.76
CA SER A 63 -2.48 -8.51 -0.06
C SER A 63 -3.34 -9.77 0.03
N ARG A 64 -2.75 -10.94 -0.22
CA ARG A 64 -3.34 -12.28 0.00
C ARG A 64 -4.72 -12.49 -0.61
N LYS A 65 -4.93 -12.00 -1.82
CA LYS A 65 -6.22 -12.11 -2.51
C LYS A 65 -6.08 -12.36 -4.00
N LYS A 66 -7.20 -12.69 -4.63
CA LYS A 66 -7.32 -12.71 -6.09
C LYS A 66 -7.68 -11.32 -6.59
N ALA A 67 -7.02 -10.86 -7.64
CA ALA A 67 -7.20 -9.52 -8.18
C ALA A 67 -7.40 -9.55 -9.71
N PHE A 68 -8.38 -8.80 -10.21
CA PHE A 68 -8.62 -8.59 -11.63
C PHE A 68 -8.49 -7.10 -11.91
N ILE A 69 -7.38 -6.69 -12.52
CA ILE A 69 -7.04 -5.28 -12.73
C ILE A 69 -7.07 -4.99 -14.22
N LYS A 70 -8.19 -4.42 -14.68
CA LYS A 70 -8.41 -4.06 -16.09
C LYS A 70 -8.54 -2.55 -16.31
N GLY A 71 -8.88 -1.80 -15.26
CA GLY A 71 -8.99 -0.35 -15.28
C GLY A 71 -7.66 0.38 -15.15
N LYS A 72 -7.75 1.64 -14.75
CA LYS A 72 -6.60 2.53 -14.58
C LYS A 72 -6.29 2.79 -13.11
N VAL A 73 -5.03 2.75 -12.73
CA VAL A 73 -4.53 3.17 -11.42
C VAL A 73 -3.68 4.44 -11.61
N GLU A 74 -4.12 5.55 -11.04
CA GLU A 74 -3.44 6.85 -11.08
C GLU A 74 -2.50 7.03 -9.89
N GLY A 75 -1.65 6.02 -9.68
CA GLY A 75 -0.70 5.93 -8.58
C GLY A 75 0.11 4.63 -8.68
N ASP A 76 0.71 4.22 -7.57
CA ASP A 76 1.49 3.00 -7.50
C ASP A 76 0.58 1.78 -7.21
N LEU A 77 0.93 0.63 -7.78
CA LEU A 77 0.23 -0.63 -7.56
C LEU A 77 1.17 -1.66 -6.92
N VAL A 78 0.85 -2.06 -5.69
CA VAL A 78 1.62 -3.09 -4.96
C VAL A 78 0.76 -4.32 -4.71
N LEU A 79 1.25 -5.48 -5.14
CA LEU A 79 0.57 -6.77 -5.04
C LEU A 79 1.41 -7.72 -4.20
N ILE A 80 0.92 -8.11 -3.02
CA ILE A 80 1.65 -8.93 -2.06
C ILE A 80 0.98 -10.29 -1.90
N ASN A 81 1.62 -11.35 -2.39
CA ASN A 81 1.07 -12.71 -2.33
C ASN A 81 -0.35 -12.81 -2.93
N CYS A 82 -0.55 -12.14 -4.07
CA CYS A 82 -1.82 -12.13 -4.79
C CYS A 82 -1.80 -13.12 -5.97
N GLU A 83 -2.98 -13.57 -6.39
CA GLU A 83 -3.21 -14.17 -7.71
C GLU A 83 -3.88 -13.12 -8.60
N THR A 84 -3.11 -12.53 -9.52
CA THR A 84 -3.54 -11.33 -10.27
C THR A 84 -3.67 -11.59 -11.75
N PHE A 85 -4.76 -11.10 -12.34
CA PHE A 85 -4.96 -10.99 -13.78
C PHE A 85 -4.88 -9.51 -14.15
N PHE A 86 -3.87 -9.12 -14.91
CA PHE A 86 -3.58 -7.73 -15.25
C PHE A 86 -3.74 -7.46 -16.74
N SER A 87 -4.57 -6.48 -17.09
CA SER A 87 -4.70 -5.94 -18.45
C SER A 87 -4.91 -4.42 -18.50
N GLY A 88 -4.78 -3.75 -17.36
CA GLY A 88 -5.07 -2.32 -17.20
C GLY A 88 -3.87 -1.40 -17.43
N GLU A 89 -3.99 -0.17 -16.95
CA GLU A 89 -2.95 0.86 -16.98
C GLU A 89 -2.58 1.30 -15.56
N VAL A 90 -1.28 1.43 -15.28
CA VAL A 90 -0.74 1.96 -14.03
C VAL A 90 0.12 3.18 -14.37
N GLU A 91 -0.20 4.33 -13.80
CA GLU A 91 0.55 5.57 -14.05
C GLU A 91 1.83 5.69 -13.23
N GLY A 92 1.88 5.06 -12.05
CA GLY A 92 3.08 4.94 -11.23
C GLY A 92 3.82 3.63 -11.46
N ASP A 93 4.36 3.11 -10.37
CA ASP A 93 5.13 1.87 -10.34
C ASP A 93 4.23 0.65 -10.09
N LEU A 94 4.60 -0.50 -10.66
CA LEU A 94 3.96 -1.78 -10.41
C LEU A 94 4.93 -2.72 -9.68
N ALA A 95 4.66 -3.01 -8.42
CA ALA A 95 5.42 -3.95 -7.61
C ALA A 95 4.61 -5.23 -7.32
N VAL A 96 5.16 -6.40 -7.67
CA VAL A 96 4.59 -7.70 -7.35
C VAL A 96 5.55 -8.47 -6.44
N ILE A 97 5.15 -8.63 -5.19
CA ILE A 97 5.96 -9.20 -4.11
C ILE A 97 5.37 -10.54 -3.71
N SER A 98 5.97 -11.62 -4.20
CA SER A 98 5.48 -12.99 -4.06
C SER A 98 4.08 -13.20 -4.63
N GLY A 99 3.77 -14.41 -5.07
CA GLY A 99 2.47 -14.74 -5.68
C GLY A 99 2.57 -14.93 -7.20
N ARG A 100 1.43 -14.78 -7.88
CA ARG A 100 1.29 -15.06 -9.32
C ARG A 100 0.63 -13.89 -10.02
N ILE A 101 1.19 -13.49 -11.15
CA ILE A 101 0.59 -12.48 -12.03
C ILE A 101 0.52 -13.00 -13.46
N GLU A 102 -0.67 -12.97 -14.04
CA GLU A 102 -0.91 -13.24 -15.45
C GLU A 102 -1.15 -11.91 -16.16
N PHE A 103 -0.20 -11.53 -17.01
CA PHE A 103 -0.31 -10.34 -17.82
C PHE A 103 -1.03 -10.64 -19.14
N ASN A 104 -1.96 -9.78 -19.51
CA ASN A 104 -2.65 -9.81 -20.80
C ASN A 104 -2.50 -8.46 -21.53
N GLY A 105 -1.28 -7.96 -21.60
CA GLY A 105 -0.96 -6.61 -22.06
C GLY A 105 -1.06 -5.59 -20.93
N GLY A 106 -1.60 -4.41 -21.24
CA GLY A 106 -1.64 -3.27 -20.34
C GLY A 106 -0.41 -2.36 -20.45
N LYS A 107 -0.40 -1.31 -19.64
CA LYS A 107 0.68 -0.31 -19.61
C LYS A 107 1.09 0.02 -18.17
N VAL A 108 2.38 0.17 -17.93
CA VAL A 108 2.96 0.69 -16.69
C VAL A 108 3.84 1.87 -17.10
N LYS A 109 3.53 3.08 -16.64
CA LYS A 109 4.33 4.27 -16.97
C LYS A 109 5.58 4.40 -16.11
N GLY A 110 5.53 3.93 -14.86
CA GLY A 110 6.71 3.85 -13.99
C GLY A 110 7.48 2.54 -14.17
N ASP A 111 8.06 2.07 -13.08
CA ASP A 111 8.89 0.88 -13.02
C ASP A 111 8.05 -0.38 -12.75
N LEU A 112 8.53 -1.53 -13.24
CA LEU A 112 7.96 -2.85 -12.95
C LEU A 112 8.92 -3.68 -12.10
N ALA A 113 8.57 -3.92 -10.85
CA ALA A 113 9.34 -4.74 -9.92
C ALA A 113 8.65 -6.08 -9.65
N LEU A 114 9.29 -7.20 -10.03
CA LEU A 114 8.82 -8.56 -9.75
C LEU A 114 9.76 -9.23 -8.76
N VAL A 115 9.33 -9.36 -7.50
CA VAL A 115 10.13 -9.89 -6.40
C VAL A 115 9.54 -11.20 -5.92
N GLY A 116 10.19 -12.33 -6.23
CA GLY A 116 9.72 -13.66 -5.85
C GLY A 116 8.40 -14.08 -6.48
N ALA A 117 7.91 -13.31 -7.45
CA ALA A 117 6.64 -13.54 -8.13
C ALA A 117 6.81 -14.43 -9.36
N LYS A 118 5.75 -15.19 -9.69
CA LYS A 118 5.65 -15.95 -10.93
C LYS A 118 4.82 -15.16 -11.94
N GLU A 119 5.45 -14.68 -13.01
CA GLU A 119 4.78 -14.03 -14.14
C GLU A 119 4.45 -15.03 -15.27
N SER A 120 3.36 -14.78 -15.99
CA SER A 120 3.00 -15.47 -17.25
C SER A 120 2.20 -14.55 -18.18
N GLY A 121 2.02 -14.97 -19.44
CA GLY A 121 1.18 -14.26 -20.42
C GLY A 121 1.91 -13.21 -21.26
N ARG A 122 1.15 -12.26 -21.80
CA ARG A 122 1.66 -11.16 -22.64
C ARG A 122 2.03 -9.98 -21.75
N ARG A 123 3.32 -9.65 -21.70
CA ARG A 123 3.84 -8.56 -20.86
C ARG A 123 3.23 -7.19 -21.19
N PRO A 124 3.07 -6.31 -20.19
CA PRO A 124 2.65 -4.93 -20.40
C PRO A 124 3.77 -4.13 -21.10
N SER A 125 3.40 -2.99 -21.69
CA SER A 125 4.38 -1.97 -22.04
C SER A 125 4.83 -1.28 -20.75
N VAL A 126 6.13 -1.22 -20.50
CA VAL A 126 6.71 -0.53 -19.34
C VAL A 126 7.56 0.61 -19.88
N ASP A 127 7.27 1.85 -19.47
CA ASP A 127 8.03 3.03 -19.90
C ASP A 127 9.32 3.21 -19.06
N GLY A 128 9.29 2.78 -17.78
CA GLY A 128 10.44 2.74 -16.88
C GLY A 128 11.25 1.43 -16.91
N ASP A 129 11.93 1.13 -15.80
CA ASP A 129 12.80 -0.03 -15.65
C ASP A 129 12.03 -1.31 -15.27
N VAL A 130 12.56 -2.48 -15.62
CA VAL A 130 11.98 -3.78 -15.26
C VAL A 130 12.95 -4.60 -14.41
N ALA A 131 12.68 -4.71 -13.12
CA ALA A 131 13.47 -5.49 -12.18
C ALA A 131 12.83 -6.86 -11.90
N ARG A 132 13.61 -7.94 -12.00
CA ARG A 132 13.19 -9.30 -11.65
C ARG A 132 14.13 -9.90 -10.61
N ILE A 133 13.64 -10.01 -9.38
CA ILE A 133 14.39 -10.56 -8.25
C ILE A 133 13.76 -11.90 -7.88
N SER A 134 14.45 -13.01 -8.12
CA SER A 134 13.90 -14.33 -7.79
C SER A 134 14.24 -14.75 -6.34
N ASN A 135 13.35 -15.52 -5.71
CA ASN A 135 13.54 -16.03 -4.34
C ASN A 135 14.80 -16.90 -4.18
N PHE A 136 15.30 -17.47 -5.28
CA PHE A 136 16.53 -18.23 -5.30
C PHE A 136 17.75 -17.37 -4.97
N PHE A 137 17.83 -16.15 -5.52
CA PHE A 137 18.91 -15.21 -5.20
C PHE A 137 18.82 -14.67 -3.78
N ILE A 138 17.61 -14.33 -3.31
CA ILE A 138 17.41 -13.82 -1.95
C ILE A 138 17.82 -14.88 -0.92
N SER A 139 17.40 -16.14 -1.09
CA SER A 139 17.76 -17.21 -0.16
C SER A 139 19.26 -17.55 -0.19
N GLY A 140 19.89 -17.54 -1.38
CA GLY A 140 21.32 -17.80 -1.52
C GLY A 140 22.19 -16.71 -0.91
N MET A 141 21.87 -15.44 -1.20
CA MET A 141 22.56 -14.29 -0.63
C MET A 141 22.34 -14.21 0.88
N MET A 142 21.10 -14.36 1.36
CA MET A 142 20.80 -14.25 2.79
C MET A 142 21.53 -15.32 3.62
N LYS A 143 21.72 -16.54 3.10
CA LYS A 143 22.54 -17.57 3.76
C LYS A 143 24.03 -17.20 3.79
N MET A 144 24.55 -16.61 2.72
CA MET A 144 25.95 -16.19 2.64
C MET A 144 26.24 -14.96 3.52
N PHE A 145 25.28 -14.06 3.68
CA PHE A 145 25.39 -12.86 4.51
C PHE A 145 24.91 -13.04 5.96
N SER A 146 24.19 -14.13 6.27
CA SER A 146 23.70 -14.47 7.62
C SER A 146 24.74 -14.31 8.76
N PRO A 147 26.01 -14.72 8.63
CA PRO A 147 27.01 -14.51 9.68
C PRO A 147 27.42 -13.04 9.90
N PHE A 148 27.07 -12.12 8.99
CA PHE A 148 27.37 -10.69 9.10
C PHE A 148 26.20 -9.85 9.65
N ILE A 149 24.95 -10.31 9.50
CA ILE A 149 23.75 -9.60 9.99
C ILE A 149 23.35 -10.02 11.41
N SER A 150 23.90 -11.12 11.93
CA SER A 150 23.59 -11.67 13.26
C SER A 150 23.93 -10.73 14.43
N ASN A 151 24.75 -9.70 14.21
CA ASN A 151 25.13 -8.71 15.21
C ASN A 151 24.39 -7.36 15.08
N ILE A 152 23.46 -7.23 14.11
CA ILE A 152 22.56 -6.08 14.03
C ILE A 152 21.33 -6.39 14.89
N SER A 153 21.38 -5.98 16.16
CA SER A 153 20.20 -6.01 17.02
C SER A 153 19.19 -4.98 16.50
N VAL A 154 18.14 -5.43 15.80
CA VAL A 154 16.94 -4.61 15.60
C VAL A 154 16.32 -4.42 16.98
N SER A 155 16.52 -3.24 17.58
CA SER A 155 15.85 -2.89 18.83
C SER A 155 14.37 -2.70 18.55
N SER A 156 13.58 -3.75 18.75
CA SER A 156 12.14 -3.63 18.93
C SER A 156 11.88 -2.84 20.22
N ARG A 157 11.78 -1.52 20.10
CA ARG A 157 11.42 -0.62 21.20
C ARG A 157 9.94 -0.78 21.51
N LYS A 158 9.57 -1.84 22.26
CA LYS A 158 8.28 -1.90 22.95
C LYS A 158 8.45 -1.26 24.33
N LYS A 159 7.83 -0.08 24.47
CA LYS A 159 7.71 0.69 25.71
C LYS A 159 7.20 -0.19 26.86
N LYS A 160 7.86 -0.05 27.99
CA LYS A 160 7.42 -0.47 29.33
C LYS A 160 6.56 0.66 29.93
N GLY A 161 5.49 0.29 30.61
CA GLY A 161 4.65 1.12 31.48
C GLY A 161 3.25 0.47 31.59
N GLU A 162 2.94 -0.29 32.65
CA GLU A 162 2.38 0.18 33.95
C GLU A 162 0.95 0.75 33.73
N ARG A 163 -0.15 0.33 34.38
CA ARG A 163 -0.51 -0.33 35.66
C ARG A 163 -1.77 -1.22 35.41
N GLU A 164 -2.19 -2.11 36.30
CA GLU A 164 -3.13 -1.87 37.43
C GLU A 164 -3.09 -3.15 38.30
N GLU A 165 -2.73 -3.01 39.57
CA GLU A 165 -3.58 -3.20 40.77
C GLU A 165 -4.03 -4.64 41.01
#